data_AF-A0A397GLT5-F1
#
_entry.id   AF-A0A397GLT5-F1
#
_cell.length_a   1.000
_cell.length_b   1.000
_cell.length_c   1.000
_cell.angle_alpha   90.00
_cell.angle_beta   90.00
_cell.angle_gamma   90.00
#
_symmetry.space_group_name_H-M   'P 1'
#
loop_
_entity.id
_entity.type
_entity.pdbx_description
1 polymer ?
#
loop_
_entity_poly.entity_id
_entity_poly.type
_entity_poly.pdbx_seq_one_letter_code
_entity_poly.pdbx_strand_id
1 'polypeptide(L)'
;MEEHNKREYNFTNVTITELGLTVTYTDGDSSRWPKKNKPTNYKANEPITYYCNAEETKLEFYLSKLGSALAQAILETTGVRVPKPVLTGFPKGYALFEHFKECNSEITRRDTYLFGSGISRFRSPHEFEEHLMWIASDKTNKCICKYCRPAELGAWRGKDTELRSLPDNTIIACAVSRPVVTTSNRRNNKSNSQNLSLINSDYDIDNTFRRGEIVWSSVKQSLDITQQRELSCQLGEELNDRIEYWPAMVINRIRAPYVSTSSVRVARELEFLYDLQILLINNDLQLQPKAIKPWRAFDANKIILDFENIKYTARDELVVKYIKAVKRAIHAASIFTPVLSYEYKPPISLSDSTTKSEAEKRYYQQILSFTHFKTMMLGPELFRINDFIQFQDSGEQSILRIKSIYHDENNDMKIIGELFHVIPKKDGHSKLVPKNSNNSKRIIDVLQVLGRFYSFYKIKCNTVVKEQKSAIHRTNILSGRQKQALPYVLHNPFSNVPSQRCHNNHQMKMTDDMEIDT
;
A
#
# COMPACT_ATOMS: atom_id res chain seq x y z
N MET A 1 26.49 37.92 9.75
CA MET A 1 25.06 37.84 10.10
C MET A 1 24.30 38.15 8.83
N GLU A 2 23.91 37.12 8.08
CA GLU A 2 23.11 37.29 6.87
C GLU A 2 21.63 37.39 7.28
N GLU A 3 21.02 38.54 7.01
CA GLU A 3 19.58 38.73 7.12
C GLU A 3 18.88 37.81 6.13
N HIS A 4 18.35 36.70 6.62
CA HIS A 4 17.33 35.96 5.88
C HIS A 4 16.09 36.85 5.76
N ASN A 5 15.92 37.45 4.58
CA ASN A 5 14.69 38.11 4.13
C ASN A 5 13.49 37.21 4.45
N LYS A 6 12.79 37.49 5.56
CA LYS A 6 11.70 36.68 6.08
C LYS A 6 10.52 36.87 5.13
N ARG A 7 10.26 35.86 4.28
CA ARG A 7 9.21 35.91 3.25
C ARG A 7 7.85 35.94 3.93
N GLU A 8 7.06 36.97 3.65
CA GLU A 8 5.74 37.14 4.27
C GLU A 8 4.68 36.42 3.43
N TYR A 9 4.27 35.23 3.87
CA TYR A 9 3.11 34.53 3.33
C TYR A 9 1.89 34.80 4.22
N ASN A 10 0.80 35.22 3.60
CA ASN A 10 -0.50 35.31 4.26
C ASN A 10 -1.29 34.01 4.05
N PHE A 11 -1.29 33.12 5.04
CA PHE A 11 -1.88 31.79 4.95
C PHE A 11 -3.40 31.80 5.15
N THR A 12 -4.17 32.03 4.08
CA THR A 12 -5.65 32.05 4.12
C THR A 12 -6.29 30.72 3.73
N ASN A 13 -5.55 29.83 3.06
CA ASN A 13 -6.06 28.58 2.51
C ASN A 13 -5.64 27.37 3.35
N VAL A 14 -5.58 27.54 4.67
CA VAL A 14 -5.20 26.49 5.62
C VAL A 14 -6.16 26.47 6.80
N THR A 15 -6.62 25.28 7.16
CA THR A 15 -7.35 25.04 8.40
C THR A 15 -6.43 24.31 9.38
N ILE A 16 -6.24 24.89 10.57
CA ILE A 16 -5.49 24.30 11.68
C ILE A 16 -6.48 23.54 12.56
N THR A 17 -6.19 22.28 12.84
CA THR A 17 -6.99 21.43 13.73
C THR A 17 -6.07 20.66 14.68
N GLU A 18 -6.64 20.03 15.73
CA GLU A 18 -5.90 19.12 16.62
C GLU A 18 -5.26 17.93 15.88
N LEU A 19 -5.78 17.57 14.69
CA LEU A 19 -5.27 16.46 13.88
C LEU A 19 -4.13 16.87 12.95
N GLY A 20 -4.00 18.17 12.70
CA GLY A 20 -2.98 18.76 11.85
C GLY A 20 -3.55 19.83 10.92
N LEU A 21 -2.88 19.99 9.78
CA LEU A 21 -3.08 21.06 8.81
C LEU A 21 -3.80 20.53 7.58
N THR A 22 -4.89 21.18 7.18
CA THR A 22 -5.60 20.90 5.93
C THR A 22 -5.47 22.10 5.01
N VAL A 23 -4.90 21.91 3.82
CA VAL A 23 -4.86 22.96 2.79
C VAL A 23 -6.16 22.91 1.97
N THR A 24 -6.91 24.00 1.97
CA THR A 24 -8.28 24.06 1.41
C THR A 24 -8.31 24.43 -0.06
N TYR A 25 -7.26 25.08 -0.57
CA TYR A 25 -7.10 25.39 -1.99
C TYR A 25 -6.21 24.35 -2.70
N THR A 26 -6.45 24.14 -3.99
CA THR A 26 -5.60 23.28 -4.82
C THR A 26 -5.52 23.76 -6.28
N ASP A 27 -4.36 23.60 -6.89
CA ASP A 27 -4.12 23.62 -8.35
C ASP A 27 -3.97 22.19 -8.94
N GLY A 28 -4.17 21.19 -8.08
CA GLY A 28 -4.03 19.77 -8.38
C GLY A 28 -5.17 19.23 -9.22
N ASP A 29 -4.83 18.41 -10.21
CA ASP A 29 -5.79 17.75 -11.11
C ASP A 29 -5.45 16.25 -11.24
N SER A 30 -6.40 15.40 -10.87
CA SER A 30 -6.26 13.93 -10.91
C SER A 30 -6.11 13.39 -12.33
N SER A 31 -6.57 14.12 -13.35
CA SER A 31 -6.40 13.76 -14.76
C SER A 31 -4.93 13.72 -15.21
N ARG A 32 -4.06 14.41 -14.45
CA ARG A 32 -2.60 14.52 -14.67
C ARG A 32 -1.81 13.41 -13.99
N TRP A 33 -2.47 12.55 -13.22
CA TRP A 33 -1.81 11.41 -12.61
C TRP A 33 -1.28 10.44 -13.68
N PRO A 34 -0.22 9.68 -13.38
CA PRO A 34 0.31 8.70 -14.31
C PRO A 34 -0.79 7.73 -14.76
N LYS A 35 -1.12 7.74 -16.05
CA LYS A 35 -2.08 6.80 -16.66
C LYS A 35 -1.44 5.44 -16.99
N LYS A 36 -0.10 5.36 -16.94
CA LYS A 36 0.72 4.18 -17.26
C LYS A 36 1.03 3.39 -15.98
N ASN A 37 0.11 2.49 -15.64
CA ASN A 37 0.28 1.52 -14.54
C ASN A 37 0.90 0.20 -15.02
N LYS A 38 1.59 0.21 -16.17
CA LYS A 38 2.09 -0.99 -16.84
C LYS A 38 3.54 -0.79 -17.29
N PRO A 39 4.39 -1.83 -17.18
CA PRO A 39 5.56 -2.01 -18.02
C PRO A 39 5.18 -1.82 -19.50
N THR A 40 5.80 -0.86 -20.18
CA THR A 40 5.82 -0.85 -21.64
C THR A 40 7.15 -1.44 -22.07
N ASN A 41 7.10 -2.69 -22.54
CA ASN A 41 8.25 -3.39 -23.08
C ASN A 41 8.33 -2.99 -24.57
N TYR A 42 9.28 -2.12 -24.93
CA TYR A 42 9.40 -1.72 -26.34
C TYR A 42 10.60 -2.31 -27.05
N LYS A 43 11.67 -2.73 -26.36
CA LYS A 43 12.83 -3.41 -26.99
C LYS A 43 13.52 -4.33 -25.98
N ALA A 44 14.00 -5.47 -26.43
CA ALA A 44 14.96 -6.27 -25.66
C ALA A 44 16.16 -5.36 -25.31
N ASN A 45 16.46 -5.25 -24.01
CA ASN A 45 17.47 -4.36 -23.39
C ASN A 45 17.05 -2.96 -22.92
N GLU A 46 15.76 -2.59 -22.95
CA GLU A 46 15.30 -1.34 -22.31
C GLU A 46 14.79 -1.57 -20.88
N PRO A 47 15.14 -0.71 -19.90
CA PRO A 47 14.67 -0.83 -18.52
C PRO A 47 13.17 -0.62 -18.43
N ILE A 48 12.47 -1.54 -17.76
CA ILE A 48 11.03 -1.47 -17.56
C ILE A 48 10.72 -0.33 -16.58
N THR A 49 9.85 0.60 -16.99
CA THR A 49 9.37 1.69 -16.12
C THR A 49 7.87 1.73 -15.99
N TYR A 50 7.35 1.81 -14.77
CA TYR A 50 5.92 2.01 -14.49
C TYR A 50 5.69 2.80 -13.21
N TYR A 51 4.49 3.36 -13.06
CA TYR A 51 4.06 4.02 -11.83
C TYR A 51 3.05 3.16 -11.09
N CYS A 52 3.18 3.07 -9.77
CA CYS A 52 2.10 2.62 -8.90
C CYS A 52 1.87 3.65 -7.79
N ASN A 53 0.78 3.48 -7.07
CA ASN A 53 0.49 4.21 -5.86
C ASN A 53 1.59 4.00 -4.81
N ALA A 54 2.07 5.08 -4.17
CA ALA A 54 3.11 4.95 -3.15
C ALA A 54 2.61 4.27 -1.86
N GLU A 55 3.53 3.61 -1.15
CA GLU A 55 3.30 3.04 0.19
C GLU A 55 2.78 4.06 1.21
N GLU A 56 1.96 3.61 2.16
CA GLU A 56 1.38 4.46 3.21
C GLU A 56 2.46 5.06 4.13
N THR A 57 3.55 4.35 4.40
CA THR A 57 4.69 4.86 5.18
C THR A 57 5.37 6.05 4.51
N LYS A 58 5.49 6.04 3.18
CA LYS A 58 6.02 7.16 2.40
C LYS A 58 5.04 8.32 2.37
N LEU A 59 3.74 8.03 2.27
CA LEU A 59 2.69 9.04 2.40
C LEU A 59 2.79 9.76 3.76
N GLU A 60 2.80 9.00 4.86
CA GLU A 60 2.94 9.55 6.22
C GLU A 60 4.22 10.39 6.37
N PHE A 61 5.35 9.93 5.79
CA PHE A 61 6.59 10.70 5.77
C PHE A 61 6.44 12.04 5.04
N TYR A 62 5.83 12.07 3.85
CA TYR A 62 5.59 13.31 3.11
C TYR A 62 4.68 14.26 3.88
N LEU A 63 3.55 13.75 4.38
CA LEU A 63 2.58 14.55 5.13
C LEU A 63 3.19 15.12 6.42
N SER A 64 4.05 14.36 7.10
CA SER A 64 4.80 14.83 8.27
C SER A 64 5.79 15.94 7.93
N LYS A 65 6.62 15.74 6.89
CA LYS A 65 7.63 16.74 6.49
C LYS A 65 6.99 18.04 6.03
N LEU A 66 5.98 17.95 5.17
CA LEU A 66 5.26 19.10 4.64
C LEU A 66 4.46 19.82 5.73
N GLY A 67 3.80 19.06 6.61
CA GLY A 67 3.05 19.64 7.73
C GLY A 67 3.96 20.34 8.74
N SER A 68 5.16 19.82 8.98
CA SER A 68 6.15 20.48 9.83
C SER A 68 6.68 21.77 9.22
N ALA A 69 6.96 21.78 7.92
CA ALA A 69 7.37 22.99 7.22
C ALA A 69 6.27 24.06 7.26
N LEU A 70 5.02 23.70 6.92
CA LEU A 70 3.89 24.63 6.93
C LEU A 70 3.57 25.14 8.35
N ALA A 71 3.62 24.27 9.36
CA ALA A 71 3.45 24.68 10.76
C ALA A 71 4.50 25.70 11.21
N GLN A 72 5.76 25.48 10.81
CA GLN A 72 6.85 26.40 11.12
C GLN A 72 6.63 27.76 10.44
N ALA A 73 6.23 27.76 9.15
CA ALA A 73 5.96 28.99 8.43
C ALA A 73 4.78 29.77 9.04
N ILE A 74 3.69 29.08 9.43
CA ILE A 74 2.54 29.70 10.12
C ILE A 74 2.96 30.32 11.45
N LEU A 75 3.76 29.60 12.25
CA LEU A 75 4.27 30.10 13.53
C LEU A 75 5.12 31.36 13.31
N GLU A 76 5.95 31.38 12.26
CA GLU A 76 6.83 32.50 11.94
C GLU A 76 6.11 33.74 11.43
N THR A 77 4.99 33.60 10.73
CA THR A 77 4.22 34.71 10.14
C THR A 77 3.08 35.19 11.04
N THR A 78 2.42 34.30 11.77
CA THR A 78 1.20 34.61 12.55
C THR A 78 1.38 34.49 14.06
N GLY A 79 2.46 33.84 14.53
CA GLY A 79 2.63 33.48 15.95
C GLY A 79 1.74 32.32 16.41
N VAL A 80 0.88 31.78 15.55
CA VAL A 80 -0.02 30.67 15.90
C VAL A 80 0.75 29.36 15.94
N ARG A 81 0.69 28.68 17.09
CA ARG A 81 1.27 27.34 17.25
C ARG A 81 0.30 26.27 16.75
N VAL A 82 0.78 25.44 15.83
CA VAL A 82 0.04 24.27 15.34
C VAL A 82 0.19 23.11 16.34
N PRO A 83 -0.91 22.57 16.90
CA PRO A 83 -0.84 21.48 17.89
C PRO A 83 -0.16 20.22 17.35
N LYS A 84 -0.45 19.87 16.10
CA LYS A 84 0.09 18.68 15.43
C LYS A 84 0.67 19.04 14.06
N PRO A 85 2.01 19.10 13.89
CA PRO A 85 2.66 19.60 12.69
C PRO A 85 2.71 18.54 11.55
N VAL A 86 1.55 18.08 11.11
CA VAL A 86 1.37 17.09 10.02
C VAL A 86 0.25 17.57 9.09
N LEU A 87 0.36 17.31 7.80
CA LEU A 87 -0.78 17.47 6.88
C LEU A 87 -1.79 16.33 7.11
N THR A 88 -3.08 16.65 7.13
CA THR A 88 -4.17 15.64 7.23
C THR A 88 -4.30 14.78 5.96
N GLY A 89 -3.85 15.33 4.82
CA GLY A 89 -3.77 14.72 3.51
C GLY A 89 -3.10 15.69 2.54
N PHE A 90 -2.83 15.26 1.31
CA PHE A 90 -2.40 16.20 0.28
C PHE A 90 -3.56 17.13 -0.13
N PRO A 91 -3.27 18.34 -0.64
CA PRO A 91 -4.27 19.15 -1.32
C PRO A 91 -5.00 18.33 -2.39
N LYS A 92 -6.29 18.59 -2.60
CA LYS A 92 -7.13 17.80 -3.52
C LYS A 92 -6.49 17.69 -4.92
N GLY A 93 -6.56 16.52 -5.55
CA GLY A 93 -5.95 16.29 -6.88
C GLY A 93 -4.44 16.03 -6.84
N TYR A 94 -3.80 16.05 -5.68
CA TYR A 94 -2.43 15.57 -5.51
C TYR A 94 -2.39 14.13 -4.97
N ALA A 95 -1.45 13.32 -5.49
CA ALA A 95 -1.23 11.96 -5.00
C ALA A 95 0.23 11.52 -5.20
N LEU A 96 0.71 10.68 -4.29
CA LEU A 96 2.04 10.06 -4.39
C LEU A 96 2.00 8.79 -5.22
N PHE A 97 2.97 8.69 -6.11
CA PHE A 97 3.23 7.54 -6.94
C PHE A 97 4.70 7.13 -6.81
N GLU A 98 4.96 5.83 -6.92
CA GLU A 98 6.29 5.26 -7.03
C GLU A 98 6.54 4.86 -8.47
N HIS A 99 7.66 5.34 -9.00
CA HIS A 99 8.21 4.97 -10.29
C HIS A 99 9.23 3.87 -10.08
N PHE A 100 8.97 2.72 -10.68
CA PHE A 100 9.88 1.59 -10.70
C PHE A 100 10.72 1.70 -11.96
N LYS A 101 12.02 1.47 -11.84
CA LYS A 101 12.93 1.25 -12.97
C LYS A 101 13.66 -0.06 -12.72
N GLU A 102 13.29 -1.09 -13.47
CA GLU A 102 13.98 -2.39 -13.46
C GLU A 102 15.14 -2.29 -14.45
N CYS A 103 16.37 -2.44 -13.94
CA CYS A 103 17.56 -2.60 -14.76
C CYS A 103 17.84 -4.10 -14.92
N ASN A 104 18.50 -4.51 -16.02
CA ASN A 104 18.89 -5.90 -16.24
C ASN A 104 19.85 -6.45 -15.16
N SER A 105 20.42 -5.56 -14.33
CA SER A 105 21.10 -5.87 -13.07
C SER A 105 20.08 -5.85 -11.92
N GLU A 106 20.07 -6.86 -11.06
CA GLU A 106 19.14 -7.20 -9.96
C GLU A 106 18.59 -6.07 -9.03
N ILE A 107 19.02 -4.82 -9.19
CA ILE A 107 18.60 -3.66 -8.40
C ILE A 107 17.47 -2.91 -9.11
N THR A 108 16.23 -3.13 -8.64
CA THR A 108 15.08 -2.30 -9.00
C THR A 108 15.17 -0.95 -8.28
N ARG A 109 15.43 0.13 -9.01
CA ARG A 109 15.36 1.49 -8.44
C ARG A 109 13.90 1.90 -8.25
N ARG A 110 13.57 2.43 -7.07
CA ARG A 110 12.24 2.97 -6.72
C ARG A 110 12.35 4.46 -6.40
N ASP A 111 11.80 5.29 -7.27
CA ASP A 111 11.71 6.74 -7.03
C ASP A 111 10.29 7.12 -6.66
N THR A 112 10.11 8.01 -5.69
CA THR A 112 8.78 8.49 -5.28
C THR A 112 8.53 9.89 -5.84
N TYR A 113 7.33 10.10 -6.38
CA TYR A 113 6.93 11.35 -7.01
C TYR A 113 5.53 11.75 -6.55
N LEU A 114 5.36 13.02 -6.21
CA LEU A 114 4.06 13.65 -5.99
C LEU A 114 3.57 14.26 -7.30
N PHE A 115 2.39 13.84 -7.75
CA PHE A 115 1.72 14.33 -8.96
C PHE A 115 0.49 15.16 -8.59
N GLY A 116 0.07 16.06 -9.49
CA GLY A 116 -1.16 16.85 -9.37
C GLY A 116 -1.05 18.22 -10.06
N SER A 117 0.11 18.87 -9.97
CA SER A 117 0.32 20.19 -10.57
C SER A 117 0.35 20.16 -12.11
N GLY A 118 0.07 21.30 -12.74
CA GLY A 118 0.01 21.45 -14.20
C GLY A 118 1.36 21.47 -14.90
N ILE A 119 2.45 21.63 -14.15
CA ILE A 119 3.77 21.95 -14.73
C ILE A 119 4.78 20.81 -14.52
N SER A 120 4.64 19.96 -13.49
CA SER A 120 5.63 18.91 -13.20
C SER A 120 5.18 17.86 -12.18
N ARG A 121 6.13 16.97 -11.81
CA ARG A 121 6.08 16.05 -10.68
C ARG A 121 7.17 16.44 -9.66
N PHE A 122 6.86 16.37 -8.37
CA PHE A 122 7.82 16.69 -7.30
C PHE A 122 8.49 15.40 -6.80
N ARG A 123 9.82 15.37 -6.72
CA ARG A 123 10.61 14.16 -6.37
C ARG A 123 10.82 13.97 -4.87
N SER A 124 10.51 14.98 -4.07
CA SER A 124 10.67 14.96 -2.62
C SER A 124 9.69 15.94 -1.97
N PRO A 125 9.45 15.83 -0.65
CA PRO A 125 8.68 16.84 0.09
C PRO A 125 9.26 18.24 -0.07
N HIS A 126 10.60 18.37 -0.01
CA HIS A 126 11.29 19.65 -0.09
C HIS A 126 11.07 20.36 -1.43
N GLU A 127 11.00 19.62 -2.54
CA GLU A 127 10.68 20.24 -3.84
C GLU A 127 9.25 20.79 -3.91
N PHE A 128 8.32 20.20 -3.17
CA PHE A 128 6.92 20.63 -3.13
C PHE A 128 6.67 21.73 -2.10
N GLU A 129 7.55 21.88 -1.12
CA GLU A 129 7.40 22.79 0.01
C GLU A 129 7.08 24.23 -0.40
N GLU A 130 7.85 24.81 -1.31
CA GLU A 130 7.59 26.17 -1.79
C GLU A 130 6.26 26.29 -2.54
N HIS A 131 5.86 25.24 -3.26
CA HIS A 131 4.56 25.19 -3.94
C HIS A 131 3.41 25.07 -2.93
N LEU A 132 3.62 24.28 -1.88
CA LEU A 132 2.69 24.12 -0.77
C LEU A 132 2.45 25.45 -0.05
N MET A 133 3.50 26.21 0.26
CA MET A 133 3.36 27.54 0.87
C MET A 133 2.54 28.47 -0.01
N TRP A 134 2.79 28.44 -1.32
CA TRP A 134 2.04 29.25 -2.29
C TRP A 134 0.55 28.88 -2.32
N ILE A 135 0.18 27.59 -2.47
CA ILE A 135 -1.23 27.18 -2.47
C ILE A 135 -1.93 27.38 -1.12
N ALA A 136 -1.18 27.32 -0.02
CA ALA A 136 -1.66 27.61 1.33
C ALA A 136 -1.87 29.11 1.59
N SER A 137 -1.20 29.98 0.82
CA SER A 137 -1.33 31.43 0.90
C SER A 137 -2.54 31.99 0.16
N ASP A 138 -2.79 33.29 0.30
CA ASP A 138 -3.75 34.05 -0.52
C ASP A 138 -3.36 34.15 -2.01
N LYS A 139 -2.17 33.69 -2.38
CA LYS A 139 -1.60 33.67 -3.74
C LYS A 139 -1.37 35.06 -4.34
N THR A 140 -1.30 36.10 -3.51
CA THR A 140 -0.87 37.45 -3.94
C THR A 140 0.52 37.42 -4.55
N ASN A 141 1.41 36.62 -3.98
CA ASN A 141 2.75 36.36 -4.51
C ASN A 141 2.74 35.26 -5.58
N LYS A 142 3.57 35.41 -6.62
CA LYS A 142 3.78 34.37 -7.64
C LYS A 142 4.44 33.14 -6.99
N CYS A 143 4.08 31.95 -7.45
CA CYS A 143 4.72 30.71 -6.99
C CYS A 143 6.22 30.74 -7.35
N ILE A 144 7.06 30.50 -6.35
CA ILE A 144 8.51 30.52 -6.50
C ILE A 144 9.14 29.13 -6.60
N CYS A 145 8.31 28.08 -6.52
CA CYS A 145 8.82 26.73 -6.63
C CYS A 145 9.59 26.56 -7.95
N LYS A 146 10.60 25.70 -7.93
CA LYS A 146 11.49 25.47 -9.07
C LYS A 146 10.79 25.07 -10.39
N TYR A 147 9.51 24.72 -10.33
CA TYR A 147 8.72 24.31 -11.48
C TYR A 147 7.80 25.43 -12.00
N CYS A 148 7.32 26.35 -11.14
CA CYS A 148 6.43 27.43 -11.54
C CYS A 148 7.16 28.67 -12.07
N ARG A 149 8.46 28.80 -11.80
CA ARG A 149 9.29 29.86 -12.38
C ARG A 149 9.64 29.51 -13.84
N PRO A 150 9.23 30.29 -14.85
CA PRO A 150 9.75 30.17 -16.20
C PRO A 150 11.27 30.41 -16.20
N ALA A 151 11.98 29.76 -17.11
CA ALA A 151 13.43 29.71 -17.17
C ALA A 151 14.10 31.06 -17.52
N GLU A 152 14.06 32.04 -16.62
CA GLU A 152 15.07 33.12 -16.56
C GLU A 152 16.33 32.68 -15.79
N LEU A 153 16.34 31.46 -15.23
CA LEU A 153 17.53 30.80 -14.68
C LEU A 153 17.92 29.58 -15.52
N GLY A 154 18.23 29.82 -16.79
CA GLY A 154 18.88 28.87 -17.70
C GLY A 154 20.36 28.60 -17.38
N ALA A 155 20.84 28.80 -16.14
CA ALA A 155 22.27 28.79 -15.79
C ALA A 155 22.64 27.97 -14.54
N TRP A 156 21.78 27.08 -14.03
CA TRP A 156 22.13 26.12 -12.97
C TRP A 156 22.04 24.66 -13.42
N ARG A 157 22.20 24.41 -14.72
CA ARG A 157 22.57 23.08 -15.22
C ARG A 157 24.09 23.03 -15.37
N GLY A 158 24.75 22.34 -14.44
CA GLY A 158 26.13 21.89 -14.58
C GLY A 158 27.18 22.95 -14.24
N LYS A 159 27.58 23.02 -12.97
CA LYS A 159 28.94 23.39 -12.51
C LYS A 159 29.00 23.19 -11.00
N ASP A 160 29.33 21.98 -10.59
CA ASP A 160 30.17 21.72 -9.42
C ASP A 160 31.18 20.67 -9.86
N THR A 161 31.99 21.09 -10.83
CA THR A 161 33.26 20.45 -11.14
C THR A 161 34.20 21.62 -11.40
N GLU A 162 35.20 21.68 -10.52
CA GLU A 162 36.51 22.31 -10.68
C GLU A 162 36.81 23.72 -10.12
N LEU A 163 37.82 23.66 -9.23
CA LEU A 163 38.97 24.56 -9.09
C LEU A 163 38.88 25.77 -8.14
N ARG A 164 39.19 25.49 -6.87
CA ARG A 164 40.24 26.25 -6.16
C ARG A 164 41.52 25.43 -6.14
N SER A 165 42.46 25.84 -6.98
CA SER A 165 43.86 25.44 -6.98
C SER A 165 44.59 25.92 -5.72
N LEU A 166 45.29 25.03 -5.04
CA LEU A 166 46.53 25.30 -4.30
C LEU A 166 47.49 24.11 -4.50
N PRO A 167 48.82 24.33 -4.42
CA PRO A 167 49.80 23.71 -5.31
C PRO A 167 50.35 22.36 -4.83
N ASP A 168 50.99 21.68 -5.79
CA ASP A 168 51.86 20.51 -5.68
C ASP A 168 52.68 20.47 -4.39
N ASN A 169 52.50 19.40 -3.60
CA ASN A 169 53.53 18.36 -3.48
C ASN A 169 53.10 17.27 -2.49
N THR A 170 53.43 16.04 -2.87
CA THR A 170 53.73 14.85 -2.05
C THR A 170 52.77 13.68 -2.27
N ILE A 171 53.22 12.78 -3.14
CA ILE A 171 52.75 11.40 -3.30
C ILE A 171 53.05 10.63 -2.01
N ILE A 172 52.03 10.16 -1.28
CA ILE A 172 52.13 8.93 -0.48
C ILE A 172 50.78 8.19 -0.53
N ALA A 173 50.84 6.96 -1.03
CA ALA A 173 49.77 5.97 -0.98
C ALA A 173 49.57 5.45 0.45
N CYS A 174 48.32 5.32 0.90
CA CYS A 174 47.99 4.45 2.04
C CYS A 174 46.60 3.82 1.86
N ALA A 175 46.63 2.52 1.56
CA ALA A 175 45.66 1.59 2.09
C ALA A 175 45.81 1.50 3.63
N VAL A 176 44.79 0.93 4.28
CA VAL A 176 44.78 0.34 5.63
C VAL A 176 44.34 1.25 6.79
N SER A 177 43.36 0.71 7.54
CA SER A 177 42.99 0.95 8.95
C SER A 177 42.31 2.25 9.37
N ARG A 178 41.02 2.15 9.71
CA ARG A 178 40.32 3.10 10.60
C ARG A 178 40.67 2.77 12.05
N PRO A 179 41.22 3.71 12.84
CA PRO A 179 41.44 3.52 14.26
C PRO A 179 40.22 3.92 15.09
N VAL A 180 40.09 3.20 16.19
CA VAL A 180 39.23 3.42 17.35
C VAL A 180 39.77 4.59 18.17
N VAL A 181 38.94 5.60 18.48
CA VAL A 181 39.02 6.49 19.67
C VAL A 181 37.58 7.02 19.92
N THR A 182 36.77 6.46 20.81
CA THR A 182 36.61 6.69 22.26
C THR A 182 36.52 8.14 22.76
N THR A 183 35.47 8.37 23.58
CA THR A 183 35.19 9.51 24.48
C THR A 183 34.79 10.83 23.82
N SER A 184 33.84 11.62 24.31
CA SER A 184 32.85 11.50 25.37
C SER A 184 32.04 12.79 25.32
N ASN A 185 30.71 12.73 25.34
CA ASN A 185 29.94 13.73 26.08
C ASN A 185 28.58 13.19 26.49
N ARG A 186 28.53 12.81 27.78
CA ARG A 186 27.34 12.54 28.57
C ARG A 186 26.39 13.73 28.48
N ARG A 187 25.16 13.50 28.02
CA ARG A 187 23.98 14.12 28.62
C ARG A 187 23.02 13.00 29.01
N ASN A 188 22.98 12.77 30.32
CA ASN A 188 22.00 11.96 31.02
C ASN A 188 20.60 12.49 30.70
N ASN A 189 19.74 11.62 30.19
CA ASN A 189 18.33 11.62 30.55
C ASN A 189 17.92 10.15 30.75
N LYS A 190 18.06 9.73 32.01
CA LYS A 190 17.41 8.54 32.57
C LYS A 190 15.92 8.86 32.68
N SER A 191 15.08 8.07 32.01
CA SER A 191 13.75 7.75 32.55
C SER A 191 13.35 6.35 32.07
N ASN A 192 13.73 5.39 32.91
CA ASN A 192 13.06 4.13 33.23
C ASN A 192 12.31 3.38 32.14
N SER A 193 12.98 2.36 31.61
CA SER A 193 12.37 1.03 31.53
C SER A 193 12.26 0.44 32.93
N GLN A 194 11.05 0.24 33.44
CA GLN A 194 10.76 -0.87 34.33
C GLN A 194 9.45 -1.51 33.91
N ASN A 195 9.49 -2.85 33.89
CA ASN A 195 8.37 -3.76 33.85
C ASN A 195 7.28 -3.38 34.88
N LEU A 196 6.07 -3.93 34.64
CA LEU A 196 4.76 -3.82 35.33
C LEU A 196 3.77 -2.99 34.47
N SER A 197 2.68 -3.51 33.90
CA SER A 197 1.88 -4.70 34.21
C SER A 197 1.29 -5.29 32.92
N LEU A 198 1.59 -6.57 32.65
CA LEU A 198 0.64 -7.45 31.97
C LEU A 198 -0.66 -7.47 32.80
N ILE A 199 -1.80 -7.54 32.11
CA ILE A 199 -3.19 -7.45 32.60
C ILE A 199 -3.80 -6.04 32.37
N ASN A 200 -4.64 -5.95 31.33
CA ASN A 200 -5.49 -4.81 30.88
C ASN A 200 -5.01 -3.90 29.73
N SER A 201 -4.46 -4.46 28.65
CA SER A 201 -4.51 -3.78 27.34
C SER A 201 -5.60 -4.41 26.47
N ASP A 202 -6.73 -3.74 26.29
CA ASP A 202 -7.64 -4.07 25.18
C ASP A 202 -6.83 -3.87 23.87
N TYR A 203 -6.63 -4.93 23.10
CA TYR A 203 -5.94 -4.82 21.80
C TYR A 203 -6.76 -3.91 20.88
N ASP A 204 -6.12 -2.88 20.32
CA ASP A 204 -6.80 -1.97 19.41
C ASP A 204 -6.98 -2.64 18.05
N ILE A 205 -8.22 -2.99 17.71
CA ILE A 205 -8.56 -3.64 16.44
C ILE A 205 -8.79 -2.56 15.41
N ASP A 206 -7.95 -2.54 14.38
CA ASP A 206 -8.11 -1.66 13.24
C ASP A 206 -9.29 -2.11 12.37
N ASN A 207 -10.42 -1.42 12.53
CA ASN A 207 -11.64 -1.63 11.74
C ASN A 207 -11.69 -0.75 10.48
N THR A 208 -10.63 0.00 10.18
CA THR A 208 -10.61 0.91 9.04
C THR A 208 -10.34 0.16 7.74
N PHE A 209 -10.78 0.78 6.63
CA PHE A 209 -10.51 0.29 5.29
C PHE A 209 -9.19 0.86 4.77
N ARG A 210 -8.47 0.06 4.01
CA ARG A 210 -7.12 0.37 3.56
C ARG A 210 -7.07 0.57 2.06
N ARG A 211 -6.10 1.36 1.61
CA ARG A 211 -5.85 1.60 0.19
C ARG A 211 -5.71 0.29 -0.57
N GLY A 212 -6.45 0.15 -1.67
CA GLY A 212 -6.48 -1.04 -2.53
C GLY A 212 -7.49 -2.12 -2.11
N GLU A 213 -8.14 -1.97 -0.94
CA GLU A 213 -9.20 -2.88 -0.53
C GLU A 213 -10.46 -2.68 -1.38
N ILE A 214 -11.18 -3.78 -1.60
CA ILE A 214 -12.51 -3.79 -2.21
C ILE A 214 -13.53 -3.73 -1.08
N VAL A 215 -14.49 -2.84 -1.23
CA VAL A 215 -15.55 -2.57 -0.25
C VAL A 215 -16.90 -2.44 -0.96
N TRP A 216 -17.97 -2.47 -0.18
CA TRP A 216 -19.31 -2.12 -0.63
C TRP A 216 -19.60 -0.66 -0.27
N SER A 217 -20.00 0.14 -1.24
CA SER A 217 -20.34 1.56 -1.09
C SER A 217 -21.84 1.77 -1.20
N SER A 218 -22.46 2.51 -0.29
CA SER A 218 -23.89 2.79 -0.31
C SER A 218 -24.31 3.54 -1.57
N VAL A 219 -25.22 2.96 -2.35
CA VAL A 219 -25.74 3.53 -3.60
C VAL A 219 -26.32 4.92 -3.39
N LYS A 220 -27.08 5.12 -2.30
CA LYS A 220 -27.69 6.40 -1.94
C LYS A 220 -26.68 7.53 -1.77
N GLN A 221 -25.44 7.20 -1.40
CA GLN A 221 -24.37 8.16 -1.17
C GLN A 221 -23.37 8.21 -2.34
N SER A 222 -23.29 7.16 -3.16
CA SER A 222 -22.31 7.06 -4.24
C SER A 222 -22.85 7.35 -5.64
N LEU A 223 -24.15 7.27 -5.86
CA LEU A 223 -24.77 7.61 -7.14
C LEU A 223 -25.44 8.97 -7.06
N ASP A 224 -25.42 9.75 -8.15
CA ASP A 224 -26.22 10.98 -8.21
C ASP A 224 -27.73 10.68 -8.29
N ILE A 225 -28.57 11.69 -8.07
CA ILE A 225 -30.03 11.51 -8.04
C ILE A 225 -30.60 10.98 -9.37
N THR A 226 -29.96 11.30 -10.50
CA THR A 226 -30.37 10.85 -11.83
C THR A 226 -30.06 9.37 -11.99
N GLN A 227 -28.84 8.96 -11.63
CA GLN A 227 -28.40 7.56 -11.62
C GLN A 227 -29.24 6.72 -10.65
N GLN A 228 -29.58 7.25 -9.48
CA GLN A 228 -30.45 6.55 -8.52
C GLN A 228 -31.85 6.33 -9.12
N ARG A 229 -32.46 7.37 -9.71
CA ARG A 229 -33.76 7.26 -10.36
C ARG A 229 -33.73 6.30 -11.54
N GLU A 230 -32.70 6.38 -12.38
CA GLU A 230 -32.51 5.47 -13.51
C GLU A 230 -32.39 4.02 -13.05
N LEU A 231 -31.58 3.76 -12.02
CA LEU A 231 -31.43 2.43 -11.44
C LEU A 231 -32.76 1.91 -10.89
N SER A 232 -33.52 2.74 -10.17
CA SER A 232 -34.86 2.37 -9.68
C SER A 232 -35.85 2.08 -10.81
N CYS A 233 -35.82 2.86 -11.90
CA CYS A 233 -36.66 2.61 -13.07
C CYS A 233 -36.29 1.31 -13.79
N GLN A 234 -35.00 0.94 -13.85
CA GLN A 234 -34.53 -0.28 -14.50
C GLN A 234 -34.84 -1.56 -13.71
N LEU A 235 -34.83 -1.48 -12.38
CA LEU A 235 -35.04 -2.64 -11.50
C LEU A 235 -36.54 -3.00 -11.32
N GLY A 236 -37.45 -2.02 -11.46
CA GLY A 236 -38.85 -2.21 -11.08
C GLY A 236 -39.03 -2.35 -9.56
N GLU A 237 -40.28 -2.35 -9.08
CA GLU A 237 -40.59 -2.29 -7.63
C GLU A 237 -40.04 -3.48 -6.83
N GLU A 238 -40.01 -4.69 -7.41
CA GLU A 238 -39.56 -5.91 -6.71
C GLU A 238 -38.05 -6.01 -6.52
N LEU A 239 -37.25 -5.34 -7.36
CA LEU A 239 -35.78 -5.43 -7.34
C LEU A 239 -35.11 -4.14 -6.86
N ASN A 240 -35.86 -3.05 -6.71
CA ASN A 240 -35.32 -1.74 -6.33
C ASN A 240 -34.54 -1.80 -5.00
N ASP A 241 -34.98 -2.62 -4.06
CA ASP A 241 -34.32 -2.81 -2.77
C ASP A 241 -33.12 -3.78 -2.82
N ARG A 242 -32.85 -4.42 -3.96
CA ARG A 242 -31.76 -5.42 -4.09
C ARG A 242 -30.39 -4.80 -4.35
N ILE A 243 -30.31 -3.55 -4.81
CA ILE A 243 -29.04 -2.84 -5.05
C ILE A 243 -28.89 -1.67 -4.07
N GLU A 244 -28.67 -1.98 -2.80
CA GLU A 244 -28.39 -0.97 -1.76
C GLU A 244 -26.91 -0.52 -1.77
N TYR A 245 -26.01 -1.40 -2.22
CA TYR A 245 -24.57 -1.16 -2.24
C TYR A 245 -23.94 -1.50 -3.58
N TRP A 246 -22.86 -0.79 -3.93
CA TRP A 246 -22.08 -0.95 -5.15
C TRP A 246 -20.62 -1.30 -4.84
N PRO A 247 -19.97 -2.22 -5.57
CA PRO A 247 -18.55 -2.53 -5.37
C PRO A 247 -17.64 -1.33 -5.64
N ALA A 248 -16.74 -1.03 -4.71
CA ALA A 248 -15.80 0.07 -4.82
C ALA A 248 -14.39 -0.34 -4.37
N MET A 249 -13.38 0.40 -4.81
CA MET A 249 -12.00 0.26 -4.36
C MET A 249 -11.58 1.50 -3.57
N VAL A 250 -10.93 1.31 -2.43
CA VAL A 250 -10.40 2.40 -1.62
C VAL A 250 -9.15 2.98 -2.29
N ILE A 251 -9.21 4.25 -2.68
CA ILE A 251 -8.08 4.96 -3.31
C ILE A 251 -7.22 5.65 -2.26
N ASN A 252 -7.85 6.39 -1.35
CA ASN A 252 -7.20 7.07 -0.24
C ASN A 252 -8.08 7.01 1.01
N ARG A 253 -7.43 7.17 2.16
CA ARG A 253 -8.06 7.37 3.46
C ARG A 253 -7.53 8.69 4.02
N ILE A 254 -8.43 9.62 4.31
CA ILE A 254 -8.12 10.98 4.75
C ILE A 254 -8.67 11.13 6.17
N ARG A 255 -7.87 11.65 7.10
CA ARG A 255 -8.38 11.89 8.47
C ARG A 255 -9.40 13.03 8.43
N ALA A 256 -10.61 12.77 8.88
CA ALA A 256 -11.66 13.78 8.95
C ALA A 256 -11.36 14.76 10.09
N PRO A 257 -11.70 16.06 9.94
CA PRO A 257 -11.58 17.03 11.01
C PRO A 257 -12.40 16.59 12.24
N TYR A 258 -11.82 16.75 13.43
CA TYR A 258 -12.36 16.30 14.71
C TYR A 258 -13.82 16.73 14.92
N VAL A 259 -14.72 15.77 15.10
CA VAL A 259 -16.05 16.02 15.67
C VAL A 259 -15.92 15.83 17.18
N SER A 260 -16.13 16.89 17.95
CA SER A 260 -16.19 16.82 19.41
C SER A 260 -17.37 15.95 19.83
N THR A 261 -17.13 14.65 19.95
CA THR A 261 -18.10 13.70 20.48
C THR A 261 -17.58 13.16 21.81
N SER A 262 -18.41 13.23 22.85
CA SER A 262 -18.11 12.72 24.20
C SER A 262 -17.88 11.21 24.25
N SER A 263 -18.12 10.49 23.16
CA SER A 263 -17.78 9.07 23.04
C SER A 263 -16.56 8.86 22.13
N VAL A 264 -15.52 8.21 22.67
CA VAL A 264 -14.36 7.71 21.91
C VAL A 264 -14.79 6.81 20.74
N ARG A 265 -15.99 6.20 20.85
CA ARG A 265 -16.58 5.27 19.88
C ARG A 265 -17.00 5.98 18.59
N VAL A 266 -17.81 7.03 18.70
CA VAL A 266 -18.26 7.82 17.55
C VAL A 266 -17.08 8.57 16.91
N ALA A 267 -16.10 8.99 17.71
CA ALA A 267 -14.89 9.64 17.20
C ALA A 267 -14.09 8.76 16.22
N ARG A 268 -14.02 7.43 16.44
CA ARG A 268 -13.31 6.49 15.55
C ARG A 268 -14.08 6.17 14.26
N GLU A 269 -15.40 6.09 14.33
CA GLU A 269 -16.26 5.91 13.15
C GLU A 269 -16.37 7.18 12.28
N LEU A 270 -15.97 8.33 12.82
CA LEU A 270 -15.88 9.59 12.09
C LEU A 270 -14.44 9.98 11.80
N GLU A 271 -13.44 9.17 12.17
CA GLU A 271 -12.02 9.54 12.07
C GLU A 271 -11.55 9.69 10.63
N PHE A 272 -12.21 9.02 9.68
CA PHE A 272 -11.75 8.96 8.29
C PHE A 272 -12.84 9.25 7.28
N LEU A 273 -12.44 9.93 6.22
CA LEU A 273 -13.13 10.01 4.94
C LEU A 273 -12.37 9.16 3.93
N TYR A 274 -13.09 8.52 3.02
CA TYR A 274 -12.51 7.62 2.04
C TYR A 274 -12.77 8.10 0.64
N ASP A 275 -11.70 8.31 -0.12
CA ASP A 275 -11.82 8.48 -1.56
C ASP A 275 -12.01 7.10 -2.17
N LEU A 276 -13.14 6.89 -2.83
CA LEU A 276 -13.48 5.60 -3.44
C LEU A 276 -13.52 5.72 -4.96
N GLN A 277 -13.01 4.69 -5.62
CA GLN A 277 -13.30 4.42 -7.02
C GLN A 277 -14.45 3.43 -7.09
N ILE A 278 -15.64 3.90 -7.44
CA ILE A 278 -16.79 3.03 -7.68
C ILE A 278 -16.54 2.24 -8.97
N LEU A 279 -16.62 0.91 -8.91
CA LEU A 279 -16.27 0.09 -10.06
C LEU A 279 -17.27 0.33 -11.20
N LEU A 280 -16.75 0.64 -12.39
CA LEU A 280 -17.52 0.93 -13.61
C LEU A 280 -18.35 2.22 -13.58
N ILE A 281 -18.12 3.09 -12.60
CA ILE A 281 -18.75 4.41 -12.52
C ILE A 281 -17.64 5.45 -12.33
N ASN A 282 -17.64 6.48 -13.17
CA ASN A 282 -16.63 7.54 -13.16
C ASN A 282 -17.09 8.68 -12.24
N ASN A 283 -17.02 8.46 -10.93
CA ASN A 283 -17.37 9.49 -9.94
C ASN A 283 -16.19 9.66 -8.97
N ASP A 284 -15.79 10.92 -8.73
CA ASP A 284 -14.86 11.27 -7.66
C ASP A 284 -15.67 11.48 -6.37
N LEU A 285 -15.66 10.49 -5.47
CA LEU A 285 -16.48 10.50 -4.26
C LEU A 285 -15.65 10.30 -3.02
N GLN A 286 -15.99 11.09 -2.01
CA GLN A 286 -15.45 10.97 -0.67
C GLN A 286 -16.58 10.57 0.28
N LEU A 287 -16.47 9.40 0.90
CA LEU A 287 -17.52 8.83 1.74
C LEU A 287 -17.09 8.65 3.19
N GLN A 288 -18.05 8.75 4.10
CA GLN A 288 -17.87 8.43 5.52
C GLN A 288 -17.87 6.91 5.75
N PRO A 289 -17.29 6.42 6.86
CA PRO A 289 -17.16 4.98 7.11
C PRO A 289 -18.51 4.28 7.23
N LYS A 290 -19.56 4.96 7.70
CA LYS A 290 -20.94 4.45 7.77
C LYS A 290 -21.53 4.05 6.42
N ALA A 291 -21.08 4.68 5.34
CA ALA A 291 -21.51 4.44 3.97
C ALA A 291 -20.83 3.23 3.33
N ILE A 292 -19.87 2.64 4.03
CA ILE A 292 -18.97 1.63 3.50
C ILE A 292 -19.09 0.36 4.35
N LYS A 293 -19.11 -0.80 3.71
CA LYS A 293 -19.06 -2.11 4.37
C LYS A 293 -17.88 -2.92 3.83
N PRO A 294 -17.24 -3.78 4.65
CA PRO A 294 -16.23 -4.70 4.14
C PRO A 294 -16.84 -5.61 3.08
N TRP A 295 -16.06 -6.02 2.07
CA TRP A 295 -16.54 -6.91 1.01
C TRP A 295 -17.27 -8.15 1.53
N ARG A 296 -16.79 -8.71 2.64
CA ARG A 296 -17.35 -9.91 3.28
C ARG A 296 -18.66 -9.68 4.07
N ALA A 297 -19.21 -8.47 4.05
CA ALA A 297 -20.51 -8.16 4.66
C ALA A 297 -21.69 -8.78 3.88
N PHE A 298 -21.49 -9.06 2.58
CA PHE A 298 -22.51 -9.62 1.68
C PHE A 298 -21.95 -10.77 0.86
N ASP A 299 -22.80 -11.76 0.56
CA ASP A 299 -22.44 -12.85 -0.35
C ASP A 299 -22.60 -12.38 -1.79
N ALA A 300 -21.49 -11.98 -2.40
CA ALA A 300 -21.46 -11.49 -3.78
C ALA A 300 -21.91 -12.56 -4.80
N ASN A 301 -21.67 -13.85 -4.54
CA ASN A 301 -22.09 -14.90 -5.46
C ASN A 301 -23.62 -15.05 -5.42
N LYS A 302 -24.21 -15.03 -4.22
CA LYS A 302 -25.67 -15.01 -4.07
C LYS A 302 -26.30 -13.80 -4.77
N ILE A 303 -25.69 -12.62 -4.65
CA ILE A 303 -26.13 -11.43 -5.37
C ILE A 303 -26.10 -11.67 -6.90
N ILE A 304 -25.09 -12.34 -7.45
CA ILE A 304 -25.09 -12.64 -8.88
C ILE A 304 -26.22 -13.62 -9.26
N LEU A 305 -26.42 -14.68 -8.48
CA LEU A 305 -27.48 -15.67 -8.71
C LEU A 305 -28.87 -15.02 -8.74
N ASP A 306 -29.12 -14.04 -7.87
CA ASP A 306 -30.39 -13.29 -7.83
C ASP A 306 -30.68 -12.53 -9.14
N PHE A 307 -29.67 -12.33 -9.98
CA PHE A 307 -29.72 -11.58 -11.24
C PHE A 307 -29.55 -12.47 -12.48
N GLU A 308 -29.23 -13.76 -12.35
CA GLU A 308 -28.95 -14.64 -13.49
C GLU A 308 -30.17 -14.93 -14.39
N ASN A 309 -31.37 -14.93 -13.82
CA ASN A 309 -32.61 -15.25 -14.56
C ASN A 309 -33.33 -14.03 -15.13
N ILE A 310 -32.79 -12.83 -14.94
CA ILE A 310 -33.42 -11.59 -15.38
C ILE A 310 -32.94 -11.28 -16.81
N LYS A 311 -33.89 -11.03 -17.71
CA LYS A 311 -33.57 -10.59 -19.07
C LYS A 311 -33.33 -9.08 -19.08
N TYR A 312 -32.10 -8.68 -19.34
CA TYR A 312 -31.73 -7.28 -19.50
C TYR A 312 -31.86 -6.84 -20.95
N THR A 313 -32.32 -5.61 -21.14
CA THR A 313 -32.39 -4.91 -22.42
C THR A 313 -31.24 -3.90 -22.53
N ALA A 314 -31.07 -3.31 -23.72
CA ALA A 314 -30.10 -2.24 -23.93
C ALA A 314 -30.37 -0.99 -23.06
N ARG A 315 -31.58 -0.86 -22.50
CA ARG A 315 -31.97 0.26 -21.62
C ARG A 315 -31.55 0.06 -20.16
N ASP A 316 -31.06 -1.12 -19.79
CA ASP A 316 -30.69 -1.48 -18.41
C ASP A 316 -29.19 -1.27 -18.13
N GLU A 317 -28.64 -0.15 -18.62
CA GLU A 317 -27.20 0.07 -18.64
C GLU A 317 -26.57 0.06 -17.25
N LEU A 318 -27.22 0.67 -16.25
CA LEU A 318 -26.70 0.70 -14.88
C LEU A 318 -26.77 -0.66 -14.21
N VAL A 319 -27.85 -1.41 -14.38
CA VAL A 319 -27.95 -2.78 -13.83
C VAL A 319 -26.90 -3.70 -14.45
N VAL A 320 -26.69 -3.61 -15.76
CA VAL A 320 -25.62 -4.38 -16.45
C VAL A 320 -24.24 -3.96 -15.95
N LYS A 321 -23.98 -2.66 -15.73
CA LYS A 321 -22.74 -2.17 -15.11
C LYS A 321 -22.56 -2.71 -13.70
N TYR A 322 -23.61 -2.73 -12.88
CA TYR A 322 -23.58 -3.27 -11.52
C TYR A 322 -23.15 -4.74 -11.51
N ILE A 323 -23.84 -5.59 -12.27
CA ILE A 323 -23.53 -7.02 -12.34
C ILE A 323 -22.09 -7.24 -12.79
N LYS A 324 -21.65 -6.49 -13.81
CA LYS A 324 -20.26 -6.54 -14.30
C LYS A 324 -19.26 -6.07 -13.25
N ALA A 325 -19.59 -5.07 -12.45
CA ALA A 325 -18.76 -4.59 -11.34
C ALA A 325 -18.62 -5.67 -10.25
N VAL A 326 -19.74 -6.30 -9.85
CA VAL A 326 -19.75 -7.38 -8.86
C VAL A 326 -18.93 -8.57 -9.36
N LYS A 327 -19.12 -9.02 -10.61
CA LYS A 327 -18.32 -10.11 -11.20
C LYS A 327 -16.81 -9.82 -11.20
N ARG A 328 -16.41 -8.57 -11.50
CA ARG A 328 -15.00 -8.16 -11.43
C ARG A 328 -14.47 -8.17 -10.01
N ALA A 329 -15.25 -7.67 -9.06
CA ALA A 329 -14.87 -7.67 -7.66
C ALA A 329 -14.75 -9.11 -7.12
N ILE A 330 -15.64 -10.04 -7.50
CA ILE A 330 -15.52 -11.48 -7.17
C ILE A 330 -14.21 -12.05 -7.71
N HIS A 331 -13.89 -11.79 -8.98
CA HIS A 331 -12.63 -12.28 -9.57
C HIS A 331 -11.39 -11.68 -8.89
N ALA A 332 -11.41 -10.39 -8.57
CA ALA A 332 -10.32 -9.79 -7.80
C ALA A 332 -10.28 -10.33 -6.35
N ALA A 333 -11.42 -10.68 -5.76
CA ALA A 333 -11.48 -11.28 -4.44
C ALA A 333 -10.96 -12.74 -4.41
N SER A 334 -10.88 -13.43 -5.55
CA SER A 334 -10.37 -14.82 -5.59
C SER A 334 -8.84 -14.93 -5.69
N ILE A 335 -8.11 -13.82 -5.73
CA ILE A 335 -6.65 -13.79 -5.90
C ILE A 335 -5.94 -13.22 -4.67
N PHE A 336 -4.70 -13.64 -4.45
CA PHE A 336 -3.79 -13.01 -3.49
C PHE A 336 -2.53 -12.49 -4.13
N THR A 337 -1.94 -11.46 -3.52
CA THR A 337 -0.78 -10.75 -4.02
C THR A 337 0.11 -10.35 -2.84
N PRO A 338 1.28 -10.97 -2.63
CA PRO A 338 2.29 -10.42 -1.73
C PRO A 338 2.79 -9.09 -2.30
N VAL A 339 2.95 -8.06 -1.45
CA VAL A 339 3.21 -6.69 -1.93
C VAL A 339 4.61 -6.19 -1.55
N LEU A 340 5.04 -6.39 -0.30
CA LEU A 340 6.27 -5.75 0.20
C LEU A 340 7.15 -6.75 0.94
N SER A 341 8.24 -7.21 0.33
CA SER A 341 9.22 -8.05 1.00
C SER A 341 10.12 -7.26 1.96
N TYR A 342 10.68 -7.92 2.96
CA TYR A 342 11.63 -7.34 3.90
C TYR A 342 12.61 -8.37 4.47
N GLU A 343 13.75 -7.88 4.96
CA GLU A 343 14.71 -8.69 5.71
C GLU A 343 14.12 -9.02 7.09
N TYR A 344 13.86 -10.29 7.35
CA TYR A 344 13.28 -10.74 8.61
C TYR A 344 14.33 -10.77 9.71
N LYS A 345 14.02 -10.13 10.84
CA LYS A 345 14.83 -10.18 12.05
C LYS A 345 14.00 -10.83 13.17
N PRO A 346 14.45 -11.95 13.73
CA PRO A 346 13.70 -12.63 14.77
C PRO A 346 13.62 -11.73 16.03
N PRO A 347 12.48 -11.68 16.72
CA PRO A 347 12.39 -11.06 18.04
C PRO A 347 13.45 -11.58 19.02
N ILE A 348 13.93 -10.76 19.95
CA ILE A 348 14.96 -11.13 20.94
C ILE A 348 14.53 -12.33 21.83
N SER A 349 13.23 -12.52 22.07
CA SER A 349 12.71 -13.71 22.76
C SER A 349 12.85 -15.02 21.95
N LEU A 350 13.26 -14.94 20.68
CA LEU A 350 13.58 -16.10 19.86
C LEU A 350 15.05 -16.49 19.91
N SER A 351 15.96 -15.58 20.28
CA SER A 351 17.39 -15.86 20.47
C SER A 351 17.73 -16.47 21.83
N ASP A 352 16.88 -16.30 22.85
CA ASP A 352 17.02 -17.03 24.11
C ASP A 352 16.57 -18.49 23.92
N SER A 353 17.59 -19.35 23.85
CA SER A 353 17.55 -20.71 23.29
C SER A 353 17.51 -21.83 24.34
N THR A 354 17.33 -21.50 25.61
CA THR A 354 17.50 -22.44 26.73
C THR A 354 16.33 -23.39 26.95
N THR A 355 15.16 -23.16 26.37
CA THR A 355 13.93 -23.96 26.62
C THR A 355 13.25 -24.54 25.38
N LYS A 356 13.81 -24.37 24.17
CA LYS A 356 13.21 -24.89 22.91
C LYS A 356 13.82 -26.21 22.48
N SER A 357 13.00 -27.06 21.87
CA SER A 357 13.45 -28.32 21.28
C SER A 357 14.42 -28.08 20.11
N GLU A 358 15.32 -29.05 19.86
CA GLU A 358 16.30 -29.00 18.77
C GLU A 358 15.63 -28.81 17.39
N ALA A 359 14.46 -29.43 17.21
CA ALA A 359 13.65 -29.33 15.99
C ALA A 359 13.11 -27.90 15.77
N GLU A 360 12.59 -27.25 16.82
CA GLU A 360 12.14 -25.86 16.74
C GLU A 360 13.30 -24.92 16.41
N LYS A 361 14.47 -25.13 17.02
CA LYS A 361 15.66 -24.31 16.72
C LYS A 361 16.06 -24.39 15.25
N ARG A 362 16.13 -25.60 14.69
CA ARG A 362 16.43 -25.83 13.26
C ARG A 362 15.39 -25.19 12.35
N TYR A 363 14.11 -25.34 12.68
CA TYR A 363 13.04 -24.74 11.91
C TYR A 363 13.07 -23.21 11.93
N TYR A 364 13.35 -22.59 13.09
CA TYR A 364 13.52 -21.14 13.15
C TYR A 364 14.73 -20.67 12.35
N GLN A 365 15.84 -21.41 12.36
CA GLN A 365 16.99 -21.11 11.51
C GLN A 365 16.65 -21.17 10.02
N GLN A 366 15.82 -22.14 9.60
CA GLN A 366 15.32 -22.24 8.22
C GLN A 366 14.40 -21.06 7.87
N ILE A 367 13.49 -20.66 8.76
CA ILE A 367 12.62 -19.50 8.50
C ILE A 367 13.44 -18.24 8.21
N LEU A 368 14.60 -18.04 8.87
CA LEU A 368 15.43 -16.86 8.63
C LEU A 368 15.92 -16.73 7.17
N SER A 369 16.01 -17.82 6.42
CA SER A 369 16.43 -17.79 5.01
C SER A 369 15.29 -17.54 4.03
N PHE A 370 14.04 -17.58 4.49
CA PHE A 370 12.87 -17.42 3.64
C PHE A 370 12.63 -15.96 3.22
N THR A 371 11.83 -15.77 2.18
CA THR A 371 11.40 -14.42 1.77
C THR A 371 10.17 -14.01 2.56
N HIS A 372 10.31 -12.97 3.39
CA HIS A 372 9.23 -12.47 4.23
C HIS A 372 8.55 -11.23 3.66
N PHE A 373 7.26 -11.06 3.95
CA PHE A 373 6.44 -9.95 3.49
C PHE A 373 5.82 -9.16 4.65
N LYS A 374 5.88 -7.83 4.56
CA LYS A 374 5.21 -6.90 5.48
C LYS A 374 3.72 -6.82 5.22
N THR A 375 3.34 -6.94 3.95
CA THR A 375 1.96 -6.74 3.48
C THR A 375 1.58 -7.75 2.40
N MET A 376 0.31 -8.12 2.40
CA MET A 376 -0.29 -8.98 1.38
C MET A 376 -1.73 -8.52 1.11
N MET A 377 -2.11 -8.43 -0.16
CA MET A 377 -3.52 -8.38 -0.54
C MET A 377 -4.05 -9.81 -0.57
N LEU A 378 -4.99 -10.15 0.29
CA LEU A 378 -5.66 -11.45 0.30
C LEU A 378 -7.12 -11.26 -0.07
N GLY A 379 -7.47 -11.66 -1.29
CA GLY A 379 -8.79 -11.41 -1.83
C GLY A 379 -9.14 -9.91 -1.80
N PRO A 380 -10.24 -9.49 -1.16
CA PRO A 380 -10.65 -8.08 -1.11
C PRO A 380 -9.83 -7.21 -0.15
N GLU A 381 -9.03 -7.79 0.73
CA GLU A 381 -8.53 -7.14 1.95
C GLU A 381 -6.99 -7.05 1.98
N LEU A 382 -6.45 -6.01 2.63
CA LEU A 382 -5.01 -5.79 2.79
C LEU A 382 -4.57 -6.19 4.20
N PHE A 383 -3.60 -7.09 4.27
CA PHE A 383 -3.09 -7.70 5.48
C PHE A 383 -1.71 -7.14 5.80
N ARG A 384 -1.42 -6.98 7.09
CA ARG A 384 -0.17 -6.47 7.65
C ARG A 384 0.29 -7.33 8.82
N ILE A 385 1.58 -7.29 9.09
CA ILE A 385 2.11 -7.81 10.36
C ILE A 385 1.39 -7.13 11.53
N ASN A 386 1.06 -7.92 12.55
CA ASN A 386 0.26 -7.59 13.73
C ASN A 386 -1.25 -7.42 13.51
N ASP A 387 -1.76 -7.58 12.29
CA ASP A 387 -3.21 -7.68 12.09
C ASP A 387 -3.79 -8.94 12.71
N PHE A 388 -5.08 -8.87 13.04
CA PHE A 388 -5.87 -10.03 13.42
C PHE A 388 -6.66 -10.56 12.23
N ILE A 389 -6.59 -11.87 12.01
CA ILE A 389 -7.24 -12.56 10.90
C ILE A 389 -8.06 -13.73 11.41
N GLN A 390 -9.11 -14.05 10.66
CA GLN A 390 -9.89 -15.26 10.81
C GLN A 390 -9.32 -16.34 9.89
N PHE A 391 -9.22 -17.56 10.38
CA PHE A 391 -8.82 -18.72 9.58
C PHE A 391 -9.58 -19.96 10.04
N GLN A 392 -9.61 -20.97 9.17
CA GLN A 392 -10.23 -22.25 9.44
C GLN A 392 -9.20 -23.21 10.07
N ASP A 393 -9.48 -23.73 11.27
CA ASP A 393 -8.65 -24.71 11.98
C ASP A 393 -9.51 -25.92 12.37
N SER A 394 -9.26 -27.09 11.78
CA SER A 394 -9.95 -28.34 12.12
C SER A 394 -11.49 -28.27 12.15
N GLY A 395 -12.10 -27.43 11.32
CA GLY A 395 -13.56 -27.24 11.30
C GLY A 395 -14.07 -26.04 12.11
N GLU A 396 -13.24 -25.43 12.94
CA GLU A 396 -13.58 -24.25 13.75
C GLU A 396 -12.93 -22.98 13.21
N GLN A 397 -13.61 -21.84 13.41
CA GLN A 397 -13.03 -20.53 13.10
C GLN A 397 -12.18 -20.05 14.27
N SER A 398 -10.90 -19.75 13.97
CA SER A 398 -9.94 -19.26 14.96
C SER A 398 -9.41 -17.89 14.57
N ILE A 399 -8.94 -17.13 15.57
CA ILE A 399 -8.30 -15.83 15.36
C ILE A 399 -6.79 -15.96 15.54
N LEU A 400 -6.04 -15.44 14.56
CA LEU A 400 -4.60 -15.38 14.58
C LEU A 400 -4.14 -13.91 14.50
N ARG A 401 -3.17 -13.52 15.33
CA ARG A 401 -2.40 -12.28 15.13
C ARG A 401 -1.19 -12.56 14.28
N ILE A 402 -1.07 -11.93 13.13
CA ILE A 402 0.04 -12.13 12.18
C ILE A 402 1.36 -11.70 12.83
N LYS A 403 2.36 -12.58 12.85
CA LYS A 403 3.73 -12.26 13.22
C LYS A 403 4.66 -12.19 12.02
N SER A 404 4.44 -13.06 11.04
CA SER A 404 5.08 -12.94 9.75
C SER A 404 4.30 -13.65 8.67
N ILE A 405 4.52 -13.20 7.43
CA ILE A 405 4.04 -13.80 6.19
C ILE A 405 5.28 -14.12 5.36
N TYR A 406 5.40 -15.31 4.79
CA TYR A 406 6.60 -15.73 4.05
C TYR A 406 6.31 -16.85 3.04
N HIS A 407 7.20 -16.99 2.04
CA HIS A 407 7.26 -18.19 1.21
C HIS A 407 8.13 -19.24 1.90
N ASP A 408 7.66 -20.48 1.98
CA ASP A 408 8.47 -21.60 2.46
C ASP A 408 9.38 -22.18 1.37
N GLU A 409 10.04 -23.30 1.66
CA GLU A 409 10.92 -24.03 0.74
C GLU A 409 10.25 -24.52 -0.54
N ASN A 410 8.92 -24.73 -0.51
CA ASN A 410 8.12 -25.13 -1.67
C ASN A 410 7.55 -23.92 -2.41
N ASN A 411 7.94 -22.71 -2.00
CA ASN A 411 7.39 -21.45 -2.48
C ASN A 411 5.89 -21.28 -2.14
N ASP A 412 5.37 -22.03 -1.16
CA ASP A 412 4.01 -21.87 -0.65
C ASP A 412 3.95 -20.72 0.33
N MET A 413 2.85 -19.96 0.30
CA MET A 413 2.66 -18.83 1.20
C MET A 413 2.14 -19.28 2.56
N LYS A 414 2.93 -19.01 3.61
CA LYS A 414 2.62 -19.33 5.00
C LYS A 414 2.48 -18.07 5.83
N ILE A 415 1.65 -18.17 6.87
CA ILE A 415 1.51 -17.15 7.92
C ILE A 415 1.86 -17.81 9.25
N ILE A 416 2.80 -17.21 9.97
CA ILE A 416 3.05 -17.52 11.38
C ILE A 416 2.43 -16.43 12.26
N GLY A 417 1.76 -16.85 13.32
CA GLY A 417 1.10 -15.93 14.23
C GLY A 417 0.80 -16.51 15.60
N GLU A 418 0.12 -15.72 16.42
CA GLU A 418 -0.30 -16.11 17.77
C GLU A 418 -1.82 -16.26 17.85
N LEU A 419 -2.31 -17.27 18.54
CA LEU A 419 -3.74 -17.56 18.65
C LEU A 419 -4.46 -16.69 19.69
N PHE A 420 -5.69 -16.30 19.36
CA PHE A 420 -6.55 -15.49 20.23
C PHE A 420 -7.96 -16.08 20.34
N HIS A 421 -8.56 -15.91 21.51
CA HIS A 421 -9.97 -16.11 21.77
C HIS A 421 -10.74 -14.81 21.66
N VAL A 422 -11.96 -14.90 21.13
CA VAL A 422 -12.91 -13.79 21.04
C VAL A 422 -13.87 -13.90 22.22
N ILE A 423 -13.88 -12.90 23.10
CA ILE A 423 -14.84 -12.81 24.20
C ILE A 423 -15.84 -11.71 23.86
N PRO A 424 -17.12 -12.03 23.59
CA PRO A 424 -18.13 -11.01 23.34
C PRO A 424 -18.36 -10.15 24.59
N LYS A 425 -18.46 -8.84 24.38
CA LYS A 425 -18.82 -7.85 25.40
C LYS A 425 -20.31 -7.51 25.31
N LYS A 426 -20.90 -7.07 26.42
CA LYS A 426 -22.33 -6.70 26.52
C LYS A 426 -22.74 -5.55 25.59
N ASP A 427 -21.78 -4.76 25.11
CA ASP A 427 -22.00 -3.63 24.21
C ASP A 427 -21.93 -4.01 22.71
N GLY A 428 -21.91 -5.32 22.40
CA GLY A 428 -21.86 -5.83 21.04
C GLY A 428 -20.46 -5.89 20.43
N HIS A 429 -19.41 -5.50 21.17
CA HIS A 429 -18.02 -5.62 20.74
C HIS A 429 -17.40 -6.95 21.17
N SER A 430 -16.18 -7.21 20.71
CA SER A 430 -15.41 -8.39 21.09
C SER A 430 -14.07 -7.99 21.70
N LYS A 431 -13.71 -8.62 22.81
CA LYS A 431 -12.37 -8.56 23.40
C LYS A 431 -11.54 -9.72 22.86
N LEU A 432 -10.31 -9.44 22.43
CA LEU A 432 -9.36 -10.47 22.07
C LEU A 432 -8.47 -10.81 23.27
N VAL A 433 -8.39 -12.09 23.59
CA VAL A 433 -7.53 -12.61 24.68
C VAL A 433 -6.56 -13.64 24.09
N PRO A 434 -5.25 -13.53 24.33
CA PRO A 434 -4.29 -14.54 23.86
C PRO A 434 -4.64 -15.93 24.40
N LYS A 435 -4.51 -16.95 23.56
CA LYS A 435 -4.63 -18.35 24.00
C LYS A 435 -3.35 -18.72 24.75
N ASN A 436 -3.41 -18.69 26.09
CA ASN A 436 -2.27 -19.02 26.95
C ASN A 436 -2.01 -20.53 26.95
N SER A 437 -1.15 -20.99 26.05
CA SER A 437 -0.47 -22.28 26.14
C SER A 437 0.97 -22.10 25.68
N ASN A 438 1.88 -22.98 26.13
CA ASN A 438 3.29 -23.00 25.70
C ASN A 438 3.47 -23.14 24.16
N ASN A 439 2.38 -23.37 23.42
CA ASN A 439 2.33 -23.51 21.96
C ASN A 439 1.38 -22.47 21.31
N SER A 440 1.38 -21.23 21.82
CA SER A 440 0.51 -20.15 21.32
C SER A 440 0.81 -19.72 19.88
N LYS A 441 1.91 -20.18 19.30
CA LYS A 441 2.33 -19.90 17.93
C LYS A 441 1.78 -20.96 16.98
N ARG A 442 1.16 -20.50 15.89
CA ARG A 442 0.58 -21.35 14.85
C ARG A 442 1.12 -20.91 13.49
N ILE A 443 1.40 -21.88 12.65
CA ILE A 443 1.72 -21.68 11.23
C ILE A 443 0.53 -22.21 10.45
N ILE A 444 0.04 -21.40 9.51
CA ILE A 444 -1.10 -21.74 8.67
C ILE A 444 -0.76 -21.45 7.21
N ASP A 445 -1.42 -22.17 6.32
CA ASP A 445 -1.40 -21.85 4.90
C ASP A 445 -2.27 -20.62 4.61
N VAL A 446 -1.83 -19.75 3.70
CA VAL A 446 -2.64 -18.59 3.30
C VAL A 446 -4.02 -18.97 2.78
N LEU A 447 -4.17 -20.15 2.17
CA LEU A 447 -5.46 -20.64 1.68
C LEU A 447 -6.45 -21.01 2.79
N GLN A 448 -5.98 -21.19 4.03
CA GLN A 448 -6.85 -21.44 5.19
C GLN A 448 -7.46 -20.15 5.76
N VAL A 449 -6.98 -19.00 5.31
CA VAL A 449 -7.38 -17.69 5.84
C VAL A 449 -8.72 -17.26 5.23
N LEU A 450 -9.65 -16.87 6.09
CA LEU A 450 -11.01 -16.47 5.72
C LEU A 450 -11.13 -14.97 5.45
N GLY A 451 -10.28 -14.16 6.09
CA GLY A 451 -10.22 -12.71 5.94
C GLY A 451 -9.73 -11.99 7.20
N ARG A 452 -9.74 -10.66 7.20
CA ARG A 452 -9.46 -9.83 8.39
C ARG A 452 -10.53 -10.04 9.47
N PHE A 453 -10.12 -9.91 10.72
CA PHE A 453 -11.04 -9.82 11.84
C PHE A 453 -11.49 -8.36 12.04
N TYR A 454 -12.80 -8.13 12.10
CA TYR A 454 -13.39 -6.85 12.44
C TYR A 454 -14.19 -7.00 13.73
N SER A 455 -14.09 -6.02 14.64
CA SER A 455 -14.91 -6.01 15.86
C SER A 455 -16.28 -5.37 15.66
N PHE A 456 -16.47 -4.57 14.60
CA PHE A 456 -17.71 -3.81 14.38
C PHE A 456 -18.60 -4.36 13.27
N TYR A 457 -18.04 -5.15 12.35
CA TYR A 457 -18.77 -5.65 11.20
C TYR A 457 -19.22 -7.09 11.40
N LYS A 458 -20.51 -7.34 11.17
CA LYS A 458 -21.04 -8.70 11.04
C LYS A 458 -20.62 -9.26 9.69
N ILE A 459 -19.64 -10.15 9.72
CA ILE A 459 -19.17 -10.86 8.54
C ILE A 459 -20.13 -12.01 8.23
N LYS A 460 -20.61 -12.09 6.99
CA LYS A 460 -21.60 -13.09 6.57
C LYS A 460 -21.02 -14.16 5.65
N CYS A 461 -19.91 -13.88 4.98
CA CYS A 461 -19.33 -14.79 4.00
C CYS A 461 -17.80 -14.86 4.12
N ASN A 462 -17.27 -16.00 3.69
CA ASN A 462 -15.84 -16.21 3.55
C ASN A 462 -15.45 -15.97 2.10
N THR A 463 -14.28 -15.37 1.89
CA THR A 463 -13.73 -15.25 0.55
C THR A 463 -12.87 -16.48 0.27
N VAL A 464 -13.20 -17.21 -0.79
CA VAL A 464 -12.35 -18.32 -1.24
C VAL A 464 -11.29 -17.77 -2.17
N VAL A 465 -10.06 -17.72 -1.67
CA VAL A 465 -8.89 -17.35 -2.45
C VAL A 465 -8.32 -18.61 -3.12
N LYS A 466 -7.94 -18.51 -4.39
CA LYS A 466 -7.56 -19.66 -5.21
C LYS A 466 -6.12 -19.63 -5.68
N GLU A 467 -5.61 -18.46 -6.02
CA GLU A 467 -4.31 -18.37 -6.69
C GLU A 467 -3.56 -17.06 -6.43
N GLN A 468 -2.24 -17.13 -6.55
CA GLN A 468 -1.36 -15.97 -6.50
C GLN A 468 -1.33 -15.25 -7.85
N LYS A 469 -1.53 -13.94 -7.84
CA LYS A 469 -1.37 -13.07 -9.02
C LYS A 469 -0.64 -11.78 -8.65
N SER A 470 -0.10 -11.10 -9.66
CA SER A 470 0.57 -9.82 -9.46
C SER A 470 -0.42 -8.67 -9.18
N ALA A 471 0.07 -7.61 -8.53
CA ALA A 471 -0.72 -6.40 -8.29
C ALA A 471 -1.25 -5.79 -9.60
N ILE A 472 -0.45 -5.85 -10.68
CA ILE A 472 -0.83 -5.38 -12.01
C ILE A 472 -2.03 -6.16 -12.55
N HIS A 473 -2.03 -7.49 -12.38
CA HIS A 473 -3.14 -8.34 -12.82
C HIS A 473 -4.42 -7.94 -12.09
N ARG A 474 -4.36 -7.80 -10.75
CA ARG A 474 -5.47 -7.32 -9.93
C ARG A 474 -6.01 -5.98 -10.40
N THR A 475 -5.13 -4.99 -10.62
CA THR A 475 -5.55 -3.66 -11.09
C THR A 475 -6.20 -3.72 -12.48
N ASN A 476 -5.79 -4.62 -13.36
CA ASN A 476 -6.41 -4.79 -14.67
C ASN A 476 -7.84 -5.33 -14.57
N ILE A 477 -8.10 -6.28 -13.65
CA ILE A 477 -9.45 -6.80 -13.38
C ILE A 477 -10.39 -5.65 -12.96
N LEU A 478 -9.94 -4.84 -12.00
CA LEU A 478 -10.76 -3.78 -11.40
C LEU A 478 -10.96 -2.58 -12.33
N SER A 479 -9.91 -2.15 -13.06
CA SER A 479 -9.97 -1.01 -13.99
C SER A 479 -10.65 -1.33 -15.33
N GLY A 480 -10.80 -2.61 -15.68
CA GLY A 480 -11.56 -3.03 -16.86
C GLY A 480 -10.87 -2.93 -18.20
N ARG A 481 -9.54 -2.74 -18.24
CA ARG A 481 -8.77 -2.76 -19.48
C ARG A 481 -8.39 -4.21 -19.82
N GLN A 482 -9.18 -4.90 -20.65
CA GLN A 482 -8.76 -6.15 -21.29
C GLN A 482 -7.55 -5.87 -22.21
N LYS A 483 -6.49 -6.67 -22.12
CA LYS A 483 -5.50 -6.77 -23.19
C LYS A 483 -6.13 -7.61 -24.30
N GLN A 484 -6.13 -7.11 -25.54
CA GLN A 484 -6.17 -7.97 -26.72
C GLN A 484 -4.98 -8.94 -26.61
N ALA A 485 -5.26 -10.24 -26.75
CA ALA A 485 -4.25 -11.28 -26.67
C ALA A 485 -3.39 -11.27 -27.94
N LEU A 486 -2.07 -11.31 -27.77
CA LEU A 486 -1.14 -11.85 -28.76
C LEU A 486 -0.25 -12.88 -28.04
N PRO A 487 0.16 -13.95 -28.73
CA PRO A 487 0.57 -15.20 -28.12
C PRO A 487 1.95 -15.02 -27.50
N TYR A 488 2.14 -15.54 -26.29
CA TYR A 488 3.49 -15.70 -25.76
C TYR A 488 3.74 -17.13 -25.31
N VAL A 489 4.76 -17.67 -25.96
CA VAL A 489 5.50 -18.90 -25.71
C VAL A 489 6.04 -18.88 -24.27
N LEU A 490 5.84 -20.00 -23.57
CA LEU A 490 6.40 -20.27 -22.25
C LEU A 490 7.92 -20.46 -22.36
N HIS A 491 8.71 -19.64 -21.66
CA HIS A 491 10.04 -20.04 -21.24
C HIS A 491 10.07 -20.15 -19.73
N ASN A 492 10.26 -21.40 -19.30
CA ASN A 492 10.47 -21.85 -17.94
C ASN A 492 11.98 -21.73 -17.62
N PRO A 493 12.44 -20.90 -16.68
CA PRO A 493 13.81 -21.00 -16.20
C PRO A 493 13.84 -22.04 -15.07
N PHE A 494 14.90 -22.84 -15.03
CA PHE A 494 15.21 -23.89 -14.03
C PHE A 494 14.67 -25.30 -14.33
N SER A 495 15.27 -25.93 -15.34
CA SER A 495 15.69 -27.34 -15.19
C SER A 495 17.19 -27.38 -15.43
N ASN A 496 17.97 -27.57 -14.36
CA ASN A 496 19.38 -27.94 -14.46
C ASN A 496 19.60 -29.09 -13.49
N VAL A 497 19.50 -30.30 -14.03
CA VAL A 497 20.15 -31.50 -13.51
C VAL A 497 21.61 -31.44 -13.95
N PRO A 498 22.59 -31.76 -13.09
CA PRO A 498 23.99 -31.69 -13.47
C PRO A 498 24.41 -32.95 -14.25
N SER A 499 24.83 -32.77 -15.50
CA SER A 499 25.71 -33.74 -16.17
C SER A 499 26.78 -32.99 -16.92
N GLN A 500 28.05 -33.22 -16.58
CA GLN A 500 29.13 -33.48 -17.54
C GLN A 500 30.46 -33.70 -16.82
N ARG A 501 30.92 -34.96 -16.86
CA ARG A 501 32.33 -35.27 -17.12
C ARG A 501 32.32 -36.09 -18.40
N CYS A 502 33.02 -35.60 -19.42
CA CYS A 502 33.98 -36.39 -20.20
C CYS A 502 34.74 -35.46 -21.15
N HIS A 503 36.04 -35.68 -21.18
CA HIS A 503 37.04 -34.94 -21.94
C HIS A 503 36.90 -35.16 -23.44
N ASN A 504 37.19 -34.09 -24.21
CA ASN A 504 37.65 -34.20 -25.59
C ASN A 504 39.12 -34.64 -25.58
N ASN A 505 39.49 -35.54 -26.50
CA ASN A 505 40.65 -35.28 -27.35
C ASN A 505 40.71 -36.16 -28.60
N HIS A 506 41.01 -35.46 -29.70
CA HIS A 506 41.82 -35.86 -30.86
C HIS A 506 41.20 -36.61 -32.05
N GLN A 507 41.05 -35.82 -33.12
CA GLN A 507 41.29 -36.08 -34.55
C GLN A 507 42.05 -37.37 -34.92
N MET A 508 41.53 -38.06 -35.95
CA MET A 508 42.33 -38.48 -37.11
C MET A 508 41.45 -38.66 -38.36
N LYS A 509 42.06 -38.36 -39.52
CA LYS A 509 41.50 -38.29 -40.89
C LYS A 509 41.45 -39.66 -41.59
N MET A 510 40.81 -39.64 -42.78
CA MET A 510 40.90 -40.56 -43.94
C MET A 510 39.95 -41.77 -43.88
N THR A 511 39.22 -42.20 -44.91
CA THR A 511 39.27 -42.00 -46.38
C THR A 511 37.92 -42.42 -47.00
N ASP A 512 37.72 -42.05 -48.27
CA ASP A 512 36.65 -42.45 -49.19
C ASP A 512 36.55 -43.96 -49.45
N ASP A 513 35.37 -44.40 -49.95
CA ASP A 513 35.05 -45.44 -50.97
C ASP A 513 33.63 -46.02 -50.69
N MET A 514 32.62 -45.89 -51.59
CA MET A 514 32.27 -46.79 -52.72
C MET A 514 32.27 -48.28 -52.29
N GLU A 515 31.20 -49.09 -52.31
CA GLU A 515 30.23 -49.51 -53.34
C GLU A 515 29.12 -50.38 -52.64
N ILE A 516 27.84 -50.30 -53.06
CA ILE A 516 27.01 -51.28 -53.81
C ILE A 516 26.60 -52.58 -53.07
N ASP A 517 25.29 -52.85 -53.19
CA ASP A 517 24.46 -54.01 -52.80
C ASP A 517 25.11 -55.41 -52.80
N THR A 518 24.73 -56.22 -51.80
CA THR A 518 23.97 -57.48 -51.99
C THR A 518 23.33 -57.96 -50.70
#